data_AF-A0A3C0ICV1-F1
#
_entry.id   AF-A0A3C0ICV1-F1
#
_cell.length_a   1.000
_cell.length_b   1.000
_cell.length_c   1.000
_cell.angle_alpha   90.00
_cell.angle_beta   90.00
_cell.angle_gamma   90.00
#
_symmetry.space_group_name_H-M   'P 1'
#
loop_
_entity.id
_entity.type
_entity.pdbx_description
1 polymer ?
#
loop_
_entity_poly.entity_id
_entity_poly.type
_entity_poly.pdbx_seq_one_letter_code
_entity_poly.pdbx_strand_id
1 'polypeptide(L)'
;MMGARVLFNINQTSFTNADETCRMFIESLSDMGMNFYEPFDVSGYDAYHQEPMFNRAWISTNRLTNRYKFIEDLLRTDMMGGNNAFGFSINLIQYCERTISDPSNPNILVDEFVNIALPQTITTERRNYFKFVLNADLPDMNWTVEWSRRNNPGSAVPMQLQKFFNAVLQSPEYQLF
;
A
#
# COMPACT_ATOMS: atom_id res chain seq x y z
N MET A 1 -7.83 13.55 18.30
CA MET A 1 -7.28 12.46 17.45
C MET A 1 -8.32 11.37 17.09
N MET A 2 -9.61 11.72 16.88
CA MET A 2 -10.66 10.73 16.58
C MET A 2 -10.92 10.51 15.08
N GLY A 3 -10.43 11.40 14.21
CA GLY A 3 -10.81 11.44 12.79
C GLY A 3 -10.18 10.35 11.89
N ALA A 4 -8.94 9.92 12.16
CA ALA A 4 -8.24 8.96 11.30
C ALA A 4 -8.65 7.49 11.55
N ARG A 5 -9.36 7.20 12.66
CA ARG A 5 -9.68 5.84 13.11
C ARG A 5 -10.76 5.13 12.29
N VAL A 6 -11.69 5.88 11.70
CA VAL A 6 -12.86 5.31 10.99
C VAL A 6 -12.49 4.83 9.57
N LEU A 7 -11.41 5.35 8.99
CA LEU A 7 -11.05 5.07 7.61
C LEU A 7 -10.38 3.69 7.41
N PHE A 8 -9.68 3.14 8.41
CA PHE A 8 -8.84 1.94 8.22
C PHE A 8 -9.13 0.72 9.14
N ASN A 9 -10.17 0.78 9.98
CA ASN A 9 -10.66 -0.34 10.82
C ASN A 9 -9.56 -1.25 11.44
N ILE A 10 -8.64 -0.63 12.18
CA ILE A 10 -7.54 -1.31 12.87
C ILE A 10 -8.11 -2.18 14.00
N ASN A 11 -8.04 -3.51 13.86
CA ASN A 11 -8.71 -4.49 14.73
C ASN A 11 -7.96 -4.84 16.04
N GLN A 12 -6.77 -4.29 16.29
CA GLN A 12 -6.13 -4.40 17.61
C GLN A 12 -5.63 -3.03 18.08
N THR A 13 -6.16 -2.59 19.23
CA THR A 13 -5.65 -1.45 19.99
C THR A 13 -5.35 -1.90 21.40
N SER A 14 -4.35 -2.76 21.55
CA SER A 14 -3.59 -2.73 22.80
C SER A 14 -2.91 -1.36 22.83
N PHE A 15 -3.48 -0.40 23.58
CA PHE A 15 -2.85 0.90 23.83
C PHE A 15 -1.49 0.76 24.50
N THR A 16 -1.18 -0.42 25.03
CA THR A 16 0.10 -0.78 25.65
C THR A 16 1.30 -0.48 24.76
N ASN A 17 1.14 -0.54 23.42
CA ASN A 17 2.25 -0.34 22.46
C ASN A 17 1.99 0.79 21.45
N ALA A 18 0.98 1.64 21.66
CA ALA A 18 0.61 2.68 20.70
C ALA A 18 1.76 3.68 20.44
N ASP A 19 2.49 4.03 21.50
CA ASP A 19 3.65 4.93 21.42
C ASP A 19 4.80 4.27 20.64
N GLU A 20 4.98 2.96 20.80
CA GLU A 20 6.01 2.20 20.08
C GLU A 20 5.69 2.09 18.59
N THR A 21 4.46 1.71 18.24
CA THR A 21 3.98 1.73 16.84
C THR A 21 4.13 3.10 16.21
N CYS A 22 3.78 4.17 16.94
CA CYS A 22 3.92 5.54 16.44
C CYS A 22 5.38 5.92 16.21
N ARG A 23 6.28 5.59 17.15
CA ARG A 23 7.72 5.81 17.00
C ARG A 23 8.28 5.08 15.78
N MET A 24 7.94 3.80 15.60
CA MET A 24 8.39 3.01 14.44
C MET A 24 7.92 3.62 13.12
N PHE A 25 6.70 4.16 13.08
CA PHE A 25 6.18 4.84 11.90
C PHE A 25 6.92 6.16 11.63
N ILE A 26 7.15 6.98 12.65
CA ILE A 26 7.90 8.25 12.53
C ILE A 26 9.33 8.00 12.05
N GLU A 27 10.01 6.99 12.59
CA GLU A 27 11.35 6.59 12.15
C GLU A 27 11.35 6.18 10.67
N SER A 28 10.39 5.37 10.25
CA SER A 28 10.27 4.98 8.84
C SER A 28 9.98 6.17 7.92
N LEU A 29 9.15 7.14 8.35
CA LEU A 29 8.91 8.38 7.62
C LEU A 29 10.19 9.20 7.44
N SER A 30 10.98 9.34 8.50
CA SER A 30 12.30 10.01 8.47
C SER A 30 13.24 9.37 7.45
N ASP A 31 13.32 8.04 7.42
CA ASP A 31 14.15 7.29 6.45
C ASP A 31 13.71 7.51 4.99
N MET A 32 12.42 7.77 4.77
CA MET A 32 11.87 8.13 3.45
C MET A 32 12.08 9.61 3.09
N GLY A 33 12.69 10.41 3.98
CA GLY A 33 12.92 11.83 3.82
C GLY A 33 11.76 12.72 4.27
N MET A 34 10.82 12.18 5.05
CA MET A 34 9.69 12.92 5.62
C MET A 34 9.88 13.09 7.13
N ASN A 35 10.57 14.17 7.53
CA ASN A 35 10.70 14.51 8.94
C ASN A 35 9.38 15.09 9.45
N PHE A 36 8.64 14.28 10.22
CA PHE A 36 7.38 14.69 10.81
C PHE A 36 7.66 15.61 12.02
N TYR A 37 6.96 16.73 12.13
CA TYR A 37 7.14 17.77 13.18
C TYR A 37 8.42 18.60 13.13
N GLU A 38 9.25 18.48 12.08
CA GLU A 38 10.41 19.35 11.86
C GLU A 38 10.29 20.05 10.50
N PRO A 39 9.51 21.14 10.40
CA PRO A 39 9.48 21.93 9.17
C PRO A 39 10.87 22.54 8.93
N PHE A 40 11.41 22.36 7.72
CA PHE A 40 12.68 22.98 7.34
C PHE A 40 12.56 24.50 7.39
N ASP A 41 13.55 25.16 7.99
CA ASP A 41 13.72 26.62 7.87
C ASP A 41 14.24 26.96 6.45
N VAL A 42 13.81 28.10 5.91
CA VAL A 42 14.01 28.52 4.51
C VAL A 42 15.40 29.11 4.25
N SER A 43 16.24 29.26 5.27
CA SER A 43 17.55 29.90 5.18
C SER A 43 18.68 28.90 4.93
N GLY A 44 18.91 28.55 3.66
CA GLY A 44 20.20 27.99 3.21
C GLY A 44 20.21 26.63 2.49
N TYR A 45 19.05 26.05 2.17
CA TYR A 45 18.99 24.81 1.37
C TYR A 45 19.01 25.10 -0.15
N ASP A 46 19.71 24.24 -0.90
CA ASP A 46 19.61 24.19 -2.36
C ASP A 46 18.16 23.99 -2.80
N ALA A 47 17.82 24.61 -3.93
CA ALA A 47 16.47 25.05 -4.24
C ALA A 47 15.45 23.92 -4.46
N TYR A 48 14.87 23.39 -3.38
CA TYR A 48 13.57 22.72 -3.40
C TYR A 48 12.43 23.65 -3.86
N HIS A 49 12.72 24.95 -4.05
CA HIS A 49 11.80 26.01 -4.48
C HIS A 49 12.09 26.59 -5.88
N GLN A 50 13.05 26.05 -6.64
CA GLN A 50 13.27 26.44 -8.05
C GLN A 50 12.63 25.43 -9.01
N GLU A 51 11.83 25.94 -9.95
CA GLU A 51 11.25 25.15 -11.03
C GLU A 51 12.33 24.45 -11.88
N PRO A 52 12.06 23.24 -12.44
CA PRO A 52 10.75 22.61 -12.63
C PRO A 52 10.56 21.27 -11.88
N MET A 53 11.38 20.94 -10.88
CA MET A 53 11.48 19.56 -10.35
C MET A 53 10.86 19.31 -8.95
N PHE A 54 9.83 20.05 -8.56
CA PHE A 54 9.20 19.92 -7.22
C PHE A 54 8.71 18.50 -6.90
N ASN A 55 8.11 17.81 -7.86
CA ASN A 55 7.57 16.46 -7.67
C ASN A 55 8.63 15.34 -7.70
N ARG A 56 9.90 15.66 -7.98
CA ARG A 56 10.99 14.67 -8.12
C ARG A 56 12.17 14.93 -7.20
N ALA A 57 12.29 16.14 -6.64
CA ALA A 57 13.38 16.52 -5.74
C ALA A 57 13.43 15.66 -4.45
N TRP A 58 12.32 15.03 -4.08
CA TRP A 58 12.26 14.14 -2.93
C TRP A 58 12.76 12.71 -3.23
N ILE A 59 12.88 12.31 -4.50
CA ILE A 59 13.27 10.96 -4.92
C ILE A 59 14.79 10.86 -5.06
N SER A 60 15.40 10.01 -4.24
CA SER A 60 16.78 9.55 -4.39
C SER A 60 16.81 8.02 -4.33
N THR A 61 17.88 7.39 -4.83
CA THR A 61 18.00 5.92 -4.80
C THR A 61 17.80 5.36 -3.39
N ASN A 62 18.35 6.03 -2.37
CA ASN A 62 18.19 5.62 -0.98
C ASN A 62 16.72 5.75 -0.51
N ARG A 63 16.10 6.92 -0.72
CA ARG A 63 14.70 7.16 -0.31
C ARG A 63 13.71 6.24 -1.03
N LEU A 64 13.95 5.92 -2.30
CA LEU A 64 13.11 5.01 -3.07
C LEU A 64 13.16 3.59 -2.50
N THR A 65 14.35 3.08 -2.15
CA THR A 65 14.50 1.78 -1.49
C THR A 65 13.76 1.73 -0.15
N ASN A 66 13.87 2.79 0.68
CA ASN A 66 13.18 2.86 1.96
C ASN A 66 11.66 2.87 1.80
N ARG A 67 11.14 3.50 0.74
CA ARG A 67 9.69 3.49 0.43
C ARG A 67 9.17 2.14 0.01
N TYR A 68 9.92 1.41 -0.81
CA TYR A 68 9.56 0.03 -1.17
C TYR A 68 9.53 -0.86 0.06
N LYS A 69 10.56 -0.75 0.92
CA LYS A 69 10.61 -1.47 2.18
C LYS A 69 9.42 -1.11 3.08
N PHE A 70 9.09 0.18 3.21
CA PHE A 70 7.93 0.62 3.98
C PHE A 70 6.62 0.00 3.50
N ILE A 71 6.36 0.02 2.18
CA ILE A 71 5.15 -0.59 1.59
C ILE A 71 5.11 -2.10 1.86
N GLU A 72 6.24 -2.79 1.69
CA GLU A 72 6.35 -4.21 1.96
C GLU A 72 6.07 -4.52 3.43
N ASP A 73 6.74 -3.82 4.35
CA ASP A 73 6.60 -3.99 5.79
C ASP A 73 5.20 -3.61 6.30
N LEU A 74 4.51 -2.68 5.63
CA LEU A 74 3.14 -2.28 5.94
C LEU A 74 2.12 -3.34 5.53
N LEU A 75 2.27 -3.87 4.31
CA LEU A 75 1.37 -4.88 3.73
C LEU A 75 1.66 -6.31 4.21
N ARG A 76 2.85 -6.56 4.75
CA ARG A 76 3.24 -7.87 5.27
C ARG A 76 2.37 -8.26 6.46
N THR A 77 1.45 -9.17 6.21
CA THR A 77 0.79 -9.95 7.25
C THR A 77 1.50 -11.29 7.31
N ASP A 78 1.96 -11.69 8.50
CA ASP A 78 2.57 -13.01 8.70
C ASP A 78 1.59 -14.11 8.26
N MET A 79 2.08 -15.20 7.68
CA MET A 79 1.29 -16.34 7.20
C MET A 79 0.45 -16.98 8.31
N MET A 80 0.78 -16.67 9.57
CA MET A 80 0.10 -17.10 10.79
C MET A 80 -0.85 -16.03 11.39
N GLY A 81 -1.12 -14.92 10.70
CA GLY A 81 -1.98 -13.84 11.18
C GLY A 81 -1.29 -12.93 12.22
N GLY A 82 0.03 -12.90 12.23
CA GLY A 82 0.84 -12.01 13.07
C GLY A 82 0.82 -10.55 12.60
N ASN A 83 1.25 -9.67 13.50
CA ASN A 83 1.40 -8.25 13.23
C ASN A 83 2.49 -7.97 12.18
N ASN A 84 2.30 -6.90 11.42
CA ASN A 84 3.27 -6.34 10.50
C ASN A 84 4.46 -5.73 11.27
N ALA A 85 5.41 -5.14 10.55
CA ALA A 85 6.60 -4.53 11.16
C ALA A 85 6.26 -3.43 12.18
N PHE A 86 5.05 -2.87 12.15
CA PHE A 86 4.59 -1.78 13.02
C PHE A 86 3.67 -2.25 14.16
N GLY A 87 3.46 -3.57 14.32
CA GLY A 87 2.65 -4.09 15.44
C GLY A 87 1.14 -4.14 15.17
N PHE A 88 0.67 -4.01 13.93
CA PHE A 88 -0.73 -4.22 13.53
C PHE A 88 -0.84 -4.99 12.21
N SER A 89 -2.02 -5.41 11.78
CA SER A 89 -2.20 -6.02 10.44
C SER A 89 -3.31 -5.31 9.66
N ILE A 90 -3.17 -5.29 8.33
CA ILE A 90 -4.16 -4.70 7.44
C ILE A 90 -5.00 -5.82 6.84
N ASN A 91 -6.31 -5.77 7.05
CA ASN A 91 -7.23 -6.70 6.42
C ASN A 91 -7.56 -6.25 5.00
N LEU A 92 -6.79 -6.75 4.02
CA LEU A 92 -6.97 -6.43 2.60
C LEU A 92 -8.31 -6.93 2.03
N ILE A 93 -8.81 -8.08 2.53
CA ILE A 93 -10.13 -8.59 2.13
C ILE A 93 -11.21 -7.59 2.52
N GLN A 94 -11.20 -7.16 3.78
CA GLN A 94 -12.17 -6.19 4.28
C GLN A 94 -12.07 -4.85 3.56
N TYR A 95 -10.85 -4.40 3.22
CA TYR A 95 -10.65 -3.20 2.41
C TYR A 95 -11.32 -3.33 1.04
N CYS A 96 -11.10 -4.44 0.33
CA CYS A 96 -11.72 -4.70 -0.97
C CYS A 96 -13.25 -4.79 -0.88
N GLU A 97 -13.81 -5.48 0.12
CA GLU A 97 -15.26 -5.59 0.32
C GLU A 97 -15.95 -4.24 0.55
N ARG A 98 -15.23 -3.26 1.10
CA ARG A 98 -15.78 -1.93 1.41
C ARG A 98 -15.60 -0.90 0.30
N THR A 99 -14.60 -1.09 -0.54
CA THR A 99 -14.13 -0.04 -1.46
C THR A 99 -14.36 -0.41 -2.92
N ILE A 100 -14.38 -1.70 -3.23
CA ILE A 100 -14.50 -2.22 -4.59
C ILE A 100 -15.93 -2.70 -4.81
N SER A 101 -16.52 -2.35 -5.95
CA SER A 101 -17.92 -2.64 -6.26
C SER A 101 -18.21 -4.15 -6.39
N ASP A 102 -17.32 -4.88 -7.06
CA ASP A 102 -17.35 -6.34 -7.15
C ASP A 102 -15.93 -6.92 -7.08
N PRO A 103 -15.41 -7.18 -5.87
CA PRO A 103 -14.07 -7.73 -5.68
C PRO A 103 -13.95 -9.19 -6.13
N SER A 104 -15.06 -9.88 -6.44
CA SER A 104 -15.04 -11.25 -6.98
C SER A 104 -14.68 -11.31 -8.46
N ASN A 105 -14.81 -10.18 -9.16
CA ASN A 105 -14.40 -10.02 -10.54
C ASN A 105 -12.98 -9.42 -10.59
N PRO A 106 -11.97 -10.15 -11.11
CA PRO A 106 -10.59 -9.66 -11.10
C PRO A 106 -10.41 -8.42 -11.98
N ASN A 107 -11.27 -8.22 -12.99
CA ASN A 107 -11.18 -7.04 -13.84
C ASN A 107 -11.63 -5.78 -13.09
N ILE A 108 -12.77 -5.86 -12.40
CA ILE A 108 -13.31 -4.74 -11.61
C ILE A 108 -12.36 -4.40 -10.46
N LEU A 109 -11.87 -5.42 -9.75
CA LEU A 109 -10.89 -5.25 -8.68
C LEU A 109 -9.63 -4.51 -9.14
N VAL A 110 -9.04 -4.93 -10.26
CA VAL A 110 -7.82 -4.29 -10.78
C VAL A 110 -8.10 -2.86 -11.23
N ASP A 111 -9.17 -2.62 -11.99
CA ASP A 111 -9.48 -1.29 -12.50
C ASP A 111 -9.77 -0.28 -11.39
N GLU A 112 -10.63 -0.64 -10.45
CA GLU A 112 -11.02 0.27 -9.36
C GLU A 112 -9.86 0.53 -8.42
N PHE A 113 -9.08 -0.49 -8.05
CA PHE A 113 -7.93 -0.28 -7.17
C PHE A 113 -6.84 0.56 -7.83
N VAL A 114 -6.54 0.32 -9.11
CA VAL A 114 -5.59 1.13 -9.88
C VAL A 114 -6.06 2.59 -9.98
N ASN A 115 -7.35 2.82 -10.24
CA ASN A 115 -7.90 4.17 -10.31
C ASN A 115 -7.88 4.91 -8.96
N ILE A 116 -7.94 4.17 -7.85
CA ILE A 116 -7.79 4.73 -6.50
C ILE A 116 -6.32 5.04 -6.20
N ALA A 117 -5.42 4.12 -6.55
CA ALA A 117 -4.03 4.18 -6.14
C ALA A 117 -3.17 5.07 -7.03
N LEU A 118 -3.44 5.10 -8.35
CA LEU A 118 -2.59 5.78 -9.32
C LEU A 118 -3.22 7.11 -9.78
N PRO A 119 -2.45 8.21 -9.81
CA PRO A 119 -2.96 9.52 -10.23
C PRO A 119 -3.11 9.66 -11.75
N GLN A 120 -2.64 8.67 -12.52
CA GLN A 120 -2.64 8.68 -13.98
C GLN A 120 -3.35 7.43 -14.50
N THR A 121 -4.04 7.56 -15.63
CA THR A 121 -4.62 6.42 -16.34
C THR A 121 -3.50 5.54 -16.90
N ILE A 122 -3.61 4.22 -16.74
CA ILE A 122 -2.64 3.25 -17.24
C ILE A 122 -3.10 2.61 -18.55
N THR A 123 -2.15 2.06 -19.32
CA THR A 123 -2.46 1.32 -20.55
C THR A 123 -3.07 -0.05 -20.24
N THR A 124 -3.73 -0.64 -21.24
CA THR A 124 -4.30 -2.00 -21.15
C THR A 124 -3.22 -3.04 -20.84
N GLU A 125 -2.02 -2.91 -21.41
CA GLU A 125 -0.89 -3.81 -21.14
C GLU A 125 -0.47 -3.74 -19.68
N ARG A 126 -0.40 -2.53 -19.11
CA ARG A 126 -0.02 -2.32 -17.70
C ARG A 126 -1.08 -2.84 -16.75
N ARG A 127 -2.36 -2.63 -17.08
CA ARG A 127 -3.50 -3.21 -16.38
C ARG A 127 -3.47 -4.74 -16.39
N ASN A 128 -3.17 -5.33 -17.55
CA ASN A 128 -3.03 -6.78 -17.71
C ASN A 128 -1.85 -7.33 -16.92
N TYR A 129 -0.73 -6.60 -16.82
CA TYR A 129 0.38 -6.96 -15.93
C TYR A 129 -0.07 -7.03 -14.46
N PHE A 130 -0.82 -6.05 -13.97
CA PHE A 130 -1.30 -6.10 -12.58
C PHE A 130 -2.29 -7.24 -12.34
N LYS A 131 -3.16 -7.52 -13.30
CA LYS A 131 -4.04 -8.69 -13.28
C LYS A 131 -3.25 -10.01 -13.30
N PHE A 132 -2.17 -10.08 -14.07
CA PHE A 132 -1.24 -11.19 -14.07
C PHE A 132 -0.59 -11.38 -12.69
N VAL A 133 -0.18 -10.30 -12.01
CA VAL A 133 0.36 -10.40 -10.63
C VAL A 133 -0.67 -10.95 -9.64
N LEU A 134 -1.94 -10.54 -9.78
CA LEU A 134 -3.04 -11.01 -8.91
C LEU A 134 -3.33 -12.51 -9.09
N ASN A 135 -3.45 -12.97 -10.35
CA ASN A 135 -4.01 -14.30 -10.67
C ASN A 135 -3.06 -15.23 -11.46
N ALA A 136 -1.78 -14.86 -11.62
CA ALA A 136 -0.76 -15.65 -12.30
C ALA A 136 -1.15 -16.14 -13.72
N ASP A 137 -1.80 -15.28 -14.50
CA ASP A 137 -2.34 -15.59 -15.84
C ASP A 137 -3.42 -16.69 -15.89
N LEU A 138 -3.96 -17.09 -14.74
CA LEU A 138 -5.06 -18.04 -14.71
C LEU A 138 -6.35 -17.38 -15.24
N PRO A 139 -7.31 -18.17 -15.74
CA PRO A 139 -8.61 -17.65 -16.14
C PRO A 139 -9.30 -16.88 -15.01
N ASP A 140 -10.12 -15.90 -15.36
CA ASP A 140 -10.79 -15.01 -14.39
C ASP A 140 -11.64 -15.77 -13.36
N MET A 141 -12.24 -16.88 -13.78
CA MET A 141 -13.00 -17.77 -12.91
C MET A 141 -12.16 -18.33 -11.74
N ASN A 142 -10.84 -18.50 -11.93
CA ASN A 142 -9.95 -18.93 -10.85
C ASN A 142 -9.97 -17.93 -9.69
N TRP A 143 -9.84 -16.63 -9.97
CA TRP A 143 -9.94 -15.59 -8.95
C TRP A 143 -11.31 -15.59 -8.28
N THR A 144 -12.39 -15.70 -9.06
CA THR A 144 -13.76 -15.73 -8.50
C THR A 144 -13.96 -16.91 -7.53
N VAL A 145 -13.41 -18.09 -7.85
CA VAL A 145 -13.44 -19.26 -6.97
C VAL A 145 -12.61 -19.03 -5.71
N GLU A 146 -11.39 -18.50 -5.83
CA GLU A 146 -10.55 -18.18 -4.66
C GLU A 146 -11.23 -17.13 -3.76
N TRP A 147 -11.81 -16.08 -4.35
CA TRP A 147 -12.55 -15.05 -3.63
C TRP A 147 -13.76 -15.61 -2.87
N SER A 148 -14.48 -16.57 -3.45
CA SER A 148 -15.59 -17.24 -2.76
C SER A 148 -15.14 -17.97 -1.48
N ARG A 149 -13.88 -18.39 -1.43
CA ARG A 149 -13.23 -19.11 -0.32
C ARG A 149 -12.37 -18.19 0.56
N ARG A 150 -12.43 -16.87 0.40
CA ARG A 150 -11.58 -15.89 1.10
C ARG A 150 -11.59 -15.99 2.62
N ASN A 151 -12.71 -16.44 3.20
CA ASN A 151 -12.87 -16.60 4.66
C ASN A 151 -12.45 -18.00 5.16
N ASN A 152 -12.06 -18.90 4.28
CA ASN A 152 -11.64 -20.24 4.67
C ASN A 152 -10.24 -20.21 5.30
N PRO A 153 -9.98 -21.03 6.33
CA PRO A 153 -8.62 -21.27 6.81
C PRO A 153 -7.73 -21.72 5.65
N GLY A 154 -6.59 -21.05 5.47
CA GLY A 154 -5.65 -21.36 4.38
C GLY A 154 -6.01 -20.77 3.02
N SER A 155 -6.93 -19.81 2.95
CA SER A 155 -7.21 -19.08 1.70
C SER A 155 -5.95 -18.41 1.13
N ALA A 156 -5.77 -18.49 -0.19
CA ALA A 156 -4.70 -17.80 -0.90
C ALA A 156 -4.99 -16.30 -1.11
N VAL A 157 -6.24 -15.87 -0.93
CA VAL A 157 -6.70 -14.51 -1.24
C VAL A 157 -5.88 -13.41 -0.55
N PRO A 158 -5.58 -13.47 0.77
CA PRO A 158 -4.76 -12.45 1.42
C PRO A 158 -3.38 -12.29 0.77
N MET A 159 -2.74 -13.40 0.39
CA MET A 159 -1.41 -13.39 -0.22
C MET A 159 -1.45 -12.86 -1.66
N GLN A 160 -2.48 -13.22 -2.43
CA GLN A 160 -2.69 -12.72 -3.78
C GLN A 160 -2.94 -11.20 -3.77
N LEU A 161 -3.81 -10.73 -2.86
CA LEU A 161 -4.05 -9.29 -2.67
C LEU A 161 -2.77 -8.58 -2.23
N GLN A 162 -2.00 -9.14 -1.30
CA GLN A 162 -0.75 -8.54 -0.85
C GLN A 162 0.23 -8.37 -2.02
N LYS A 163 0.41 -9.40 -2.86
CA LYS A 163 1.28 -9.33 -4.05
C LYS A 163 0.80 -8.27 -5.03
N PHE A 164 -0.49 -8.24 -5.31
CA PHE A 164 -1.10 -7.27 -6.21
C PHE A 164 -0.96 -5.83 -5.69
N PHE A 165 -1.32 -5.57 -4.43
CA PHE A 165 -1.23 -4.25 -3.81
C PHE A 165 0.22 -3.78 -3.77
N ASN A 166 1.14 -4.68 -3.40
CA ASN A 166 2.55 -4.37 -3.38
C ASN A 166 3.07 -3.99 -4.79
N ALA A 167 2.68 -4.75 -5.82
CA ALA A 167 3.08 -4.44 -7.20
C ALA A 167 2.56 -3.09 -7.70
N VAL A 168 1.33 -2.70 -7.33
CA VAL A 168 0.76 -1.38 -7.68
C VAL A 168 1.44 -0.26 -6.89
N LEU A 169 1.59 -0.41 -5.57
CA LEU A 169 2.15 0.65 -4.74
C LEU A 169 3.66 0.81 -4.93
N GLN A 170 4.40 -0.24 -5.30
CA GLN A 170 5.82 -0.12 -5.67
C GLN A 170 6.02 0.23 -7.15
N SER A 171 4.95 0.45 -7.91
CA SER A 171 5.04 0.78 -9.31
C SER A 171 5.66 2.18 -9.53
N PRO A 172 6.43 2.40 -10.62
CA PRO A 172 6.90 3.74 -10.97
C PRO A 172 5.76 4.76 -11.08
N GLU A 173 4.59 4.32 -11.53
CA GLU A 173 3.38 5.13 -11.66
C GLU A 173 2.89 5.68 -10.31
N TYR A 174 3.06 4.91 -9.23
CA TYR A 174 2.73 5.34 -7.87
C TYR A 174 3.84 6.19 -7.23
N GLN A 175 5.10 5.93 -7.58
CA GLN A 175 6.23 6.59 -6.91
C GLN A 175 6.60 7.94 -7.51
N LEU A 176 6.33 8.18 -8.80
CA LEU A 176 6.82 9.34 -9.54
C LEU A 176 5.77 10.43 -9.76
N PHE A 177 4.50 10.13 -9.54
CA PHE A 177 3.36 10.99 -9.82
C PHE A 177 2.50 11.16 -8.57
#